data_AF-A0A350PEL3-F1
#
_entry.id   AF-A0A350PEL3-F1
#
_cell.length_a   1.000
_cell.length_b   1.000
_cell.length_c   1.000
_cell.angle_alpha   90.00
_cell.angle_beta   90.00
_cell.angle_gamma   90.00
#
_symmetry.space_group_name_H-M   'P 1'
#
loop_
_entity.id
_entity.type
_entity.pdbx_description
1 polymer ?
#
loop_
_entity_poly.entity_id
_entity_poly.type
_entity_poly.pdbx_seq_one_letter_code
_entity_poly.pdbx_strand_id
1 'polypeptide(L)'
;PGYVYAYAFGELLVMALYEEFTQRPEGFADKYMELLSAGGSEWPHELVAKMGLDITDPAFWNKGLKSLERMIEEAEALNEQISNNN
;
A
#
# COMPACT_ATOMS: atom_id res chain seq x y z
N PRO A 1 17.12 -15.21 -7.86
CA PRO A 1 17.45 -13.87 -7.29
C PRO A 1 16.37 -12.86 -7.71
N GLY A 2 15.75 -12.13 -6.77
CA GLY A 2 14.70 -11.11 -7.08
C GLY A 2 13.30 -11.40 -6.53
N TYR A 3 12.99 -12.64 -6.14
CA TYR A 3 11.65 -13.00 -5.63
C TYR A 3 11.33 -12.37 -4.25
N VAL A 4 12.32 -12.33 -3.36
CA VAL A 4 12.17 -11.68 -2.04
C VAL A 4 11.86 -10.19 -2.20
N TYR A 5 12.48 -9.53 -3.18
CA TYR A 5 12.18 -8.15 -3.52
C TYR A 5 10.75 -8.00 -4.02
N ALA A 6 10.27 -8.89 -4.90
CA ALA A 6 8.91 -8.84 -5.43
C ALA A 6 7.85 -8.92 -4.31
N TYR A 7 8.08 -9.68 -3.25
CA TYR A 7 7.19 -9.71 -2.09
C TYR A 7 7.18 -8.39 -1.31
N ALA A 8 8.36 -7.90 -0.94
CA ALA A 8 8.45 -6.64 -0.20
C ALA A 8 7.87 -5.47 -1.02
N PHE A 9 8.13 -5.46 -2.32
CA PHE A 9 7.56 -4.50 -3.27
C PHE A 9 6.03 -4.62 -3.33
N GLY A 10 5.50 -5.83 -3.52
CA GLY A 10 4.06 -6.07 -3.62
C GLY A 10 3.32 -5.68 -2.36
N GLU A 11 3.84 -6.05 -1.19
CA GLU A 11 3.27 -5.70 0.11
C GLU A 11 3.21 -4.18 0.29
N LEU A 12 4.34 -3.49 0.08
CA LEU A 12 4.40 -2.05 0.24
C LEU A 12 3.51 -1.31 -0.79
N LEU A 13 3.41 -1.83 -2.02
CA LEU A 13 2.54 -1.29 -3.05
C LEU A 13 1.06 -1.41 -2.63
N VAL A 14 0.63 -2.58 -2.15
CA VAL A 14 -0.76 -2.78 -1.71
C VAL A 14 -1.10 -1.90 -0.51
N MET A 15 -0.19 -1.75 0.47
CA MET A 15 -0.41 -0.82 1.58
C MET A 15 -0.56 0.63 1.10
N ALA A 16 0.27 1.08 0.16
CA ALA A 16 0.17 2.43 -0.39
C ALA A 16 -1.12 2.64 -1.22
N LEU A 17 -1.54 1.62 -1.99
CA LEU A 17 -2.81 1.63 -2.72
C LEU A 17 -4.02 1.66 -1.77
N TYR A 18 -3.94 0.95 -0.65
CA TYR A 18 -4.97 0.97 0.38
C TYR A 18 -5.10 2.36 1.02
N GLU A 19 -3.98 3.02 1.33
CA GLU A 19 -4.01 4.43 1.79
C GLU A 19 -4.61 5.39 0.75
N GLU A 20 -4.34 5.16 -0.55
CA GLU A 20 -4.98 5.97 -1.58
C GLU A 20 -6.50 5.72 -1.62
N PHE A 21 -6.94 4.47 -1.50
CA PHE A 21 -8.35 4.12 -1.43
C PHE A 21 -9.06 4.78 -0.24
N THR A 22 -8.46 4.76 0.96
CA THR A 22 -9.07 5.38 2.15
C THR A 22 -9.20 6.90 2.01
N GLN A 23 -8.26 7.55 1.32
CA GLN A 23 -8.26 9.00 1.10
C GLN A 23 -9.13 9.43 -0.08
N ARG A 24 -9.18 8.63 -1.16
CA ARG A 24 -9.83 8.95 -2.43
C ARG A 24 -10.58 7.72 -2.97
N PRO A 25 -11.71 7.34 -2.36
CA PRO A 25 -12.41 6.10 -2.73
C PRO A 25 -13.13 6.19 -4.08
N GLU A 26 -13.51 7.40 -4.51
CA GLU A 26 -14.28 7.61 -5.74
C GLU A 26 -13.46 7.22 -6.98
N GLY A 27 -14.01 6.30 -7.78
CA GLY A 27 -13.35 5.79 -8.99
C GLY A 27 -12.13 4.90 -8.75
N PHE A 28 -11.76 4.61 -7.50
CA PHE A 28 -10.61 3.76 -7.19
C PHE A 28 -10.82 2.33 -7.70
N ALA A 29 -11.99 1.74 -7.43
CA ALA A 29 -12.30 0.36 -7.80
C ALA A 29 -12.17 0.13 -9.31
N ASP A 30 -12.70 1.04 -10.13
CA ASP A 30 -12.62 0.93 -11.59
C ASP A 30 -11.16 1.00 -12.08
N LYS A 31 -10.38 1.95 -11.57
CA LYS A 31 -8.94 2.08 -11.88
C LYS A 31 -8.13 0.87 -11.41
N TYR A 32 -8.47 0.32 -10.25
CA TYR A 32 -7.82 -0.86 -9.71
C TYR A 32 -8.17 -2.12 -10.54
N MET A 33 -9.41 -2.23 -11.01
CA MET A 33 -9.80 -3.31 -11.93
C MET A 33 -9.09 -3.19 -13.29
N GLU A 34 -8.92 -1.97 -13.82
CA GLU A 34 -8.13 -1.73 -15.02
C GLU A 34 -6.67 -2.19 -14.83
N LEU A 35 -6.04 -1.79 -13.72
CA LEU A 35 -4.69 -2.23 -13.33
C LEU A 35 -4.58 -3.76 -13.31
N LEU A 36 -5.50 -4.45 -12.61
CA LEU A 36 -5.50 -5.91 -12.50
C LEU A 36 -5.72 -6.59 -13.85
N SER A 37 -6.59 -6.03 -14.70
CA SER A 37 -6.92 -6.59 -16.01
C SER A 37 -5.75 -6.57 -16.99
N ALA A 38 -4.80 -5.62 -16.83
CA ALA A 38 -3.61 -5.55 -17.66
C ALA A 38 -2.61 -6.69 -17.37
N GLY A 39 -2.69 -7.31 -16.20
CA GLY A 39 -1.76 -8.37 -15.81
C GLY A 39 -0.31 -7.92 -15.93
N GLY A 40 0.51 -8.68 -16.66
CA GLY A 40 1.93 -8.39 -16.90
C GLY A 40 2.23 -7.75 -18.26
N SER A 41 1.26 -7.10 -18.91
CA SER A 41 1.44 -6.57 -20.27
C SER A 41 2.31 -5.32 -20.36
N GLU A 42 2.49 -4.60 -19.25
CA GLU A 42 3.21 -3.32 -19.16
C GLU A 42 4.11 -3.27 -17.92
N TRP A 43 4.99 -2.28 -17.85
CA TRP A 43 5.86 -2.12 -16.69
C TRP A 43 5.06 -1.63 -15.47
N PRO A 44 5.44 -2.03 -14.24
CA PRO A 44 4.71 -1.64 -13.04
C PRO A 44 4.52 -0.13 -12.86
N HIS A 45 5.51 0.67 -13.25
CA HIS A 45 5.43 2.13 -13.16
C HIS A 45 4.43 2.73 -14.15
N GLU A 46 4.30 2.17 -15.35
CA GLU A 46 3.32 2.59 -16.35
C GLU A 46 1.90 2.22 -15.91
N LEU A 47 1.72 1.01 -15.40
CA LEU A 47 0.44 0.53 -14.89
C LEU A 47 -0.07 1.38 -13.71
N VAL A 48 0.78 1.63 -12.71
CA VAL A 48 0.40 2.42 -11.54
C VAL A 48 0.20 3.91 -11.91
N ALA A 49 0.92 4.43 -12.91
CA ALA A 49 0.70 5.78 -13.43
C ALA A 49 -0.73 5.98 -13.99
N LYS A 50 -1.36 4.95 -14.56
CA LYS A 50 -2.77 5.02 -15.01
C LYS A 50 -3.76 5.23 -13.87
N MET A 51 -3.40 4.84 -12.65
CA MET A 51 -4.19 5.15 -11.45
C MET A 51 -4.00 6.60 -10.98
N GLY A 52 -3.06 7.35 -11.56
CA GLY A 52 -2.65 8.69 -11.12
C GLY A 52 -1.61 8.66 -10.00
N LEU A 53 -0.83 7.57 -9.91
CA LEU A 53 0.14 7.32 -8.84
C LEU A 53 1.53 7.12 -9.43
N ASP A 54 2.57 7.58 -8.72
CA ASP A 54 3.95 7.47 -9.17
C ASP A 54 4.78 6.63 -8.19
N ILE A 55 5.16 5.42 -8.60
CA ILE A 55 5.98 4.51 -7.79
C ILE A 55 7.47 4.88 -7.80
N THR A 56 7.88 5.86 -8.61
CA THR A 56 9.25 6.39 -8.60
C THR A 56 9.41 7.51 -7.57
N ASP A 57 8.30 8.07 -7.07
CA ASP A 57 8.27 9.08 -6.01
C ASP A 57 8.34 8.42 -4.62
N PRO A 58 9.37 8.70 -3.80
CA PRO A 58 9.44 8.25 -2.41
C PRO A 58 8.20 8.62 -1.56
N ALA A 59 7.51 9.72 -1.87
CA ALA A 59 6.32 10.14 -1.15
C ALA A 59 5.16 9.15 -1.30
N PHE A 60 5.08 8.42 -2.41
CA PHE A 60 4.12 7.33 -2.60
C PHE A 60 4.35 6.22 -1.57
N TRP A 61 5.60 5.76 -1.44
CA TRP A 61 5.99 4.69 -0.53
C TRP A 61 5.83 5.08 0.95
N ASN A 62 6.05 6.35 1.27
CA ASN A 62 5.80 6.88 2.62
C ASN A 62 4.34 6.72 3.07
N LYS A 63 3.37 6.67 2.15
CA LYS A 63 1.98 6.35 2.49
C LYS A 63 1.86 4.92 3.04
N GLY A 64 2.42 3.94 2.33
CA GLY A 64 2.41 2.55 2.77
C GLY A 64 3.12 2.36 4.12
N LEU A 65 4.25 3.02 4.32
CA LEU A 65 4.98 2.98 5.60
C LEU A 65 4.19 3.58 6.76
N LYS A 66 3.41 4.65 6.53
CA LYS A 66 2.51 5.20 7.57
C LYS A 66 1.44 4.21 8.00
N SER A 67 0.93 3.38 7.08
CA SER A 67 -0.03 2.33 7.48
C SER A 67 0.62 1.34 8.44
N LEU A 68 1.88 0.96 8.19
CA LEU A 68 2.63 0.08 9.08
C LEU A 68 2.91 0.74 10.44
N GLU A 69 3.26 2.03 10.44
CA GLU A 69 3.46 2.82 11.66
C GLU A 69 2.20 2.81 12.54
N ARG A 70 1.01 3.07 11.97
CA ARG A 70 -0.25 2.98 12.72
C ARG A 70 -0.51 1.58 13.29
N MET A 71 -0.20 0.52 12.56
CA MET A 71 -0.36 -0.85 13.07
C MET A 71 0.56 -1.13 14.28
N ILE A 72 1.76 -0.56 14.29
CA ILE A 72 2.69 -0.66 15.43
C ILE A 72 2.13 0.12 16.62
N GLU A 73 1.67 1.36 16.41
CA GLU A 73 1.05 2.18 17.45
C GLU A 73 -0.18 1.49 18.07
N GLU A 74 -1.04 0.88 17.25
CA GLU A 74 -2.18 0.09 17.70
C GLU A 74 -1.76 -1.11 18.54
N ALA A 75 -0.71 -1.83 18.13
CA ALA A 75 -0.18 -2.97 18.86
C ALA A 75 0.40 -2.56 20.23
N GLU A 76 1.13 -1.45 20.29
CA GLU A 76 1.68 -0.89 21.53
C GLU A 76 0.56 -0.47 22.49
N ALA A 77 -0.47 0.24 21.99
CA ALA A 77 -1.62 0.65 22.78
C ALA A 77 -2.40 -0.54 23.38
N LEU A 78 -2.58 -1.61 22.59
CA LEU A 78 -3.22 -2.85 23.09
C LEU A 78 -2.39 -3.52 24.18
N ASN A 79 -1.05 -3.54 24.04
CA ASN A 79 -0.17 -4.10 25.05
C ASN A 79 -0.22 -3.31 26.38
N GLU A 80 -0.29 -1.99 26.32
CA GLU A 80 -0.47 -1.15 27.51
C GLU A 80 -1.81 -1.41 28.20
N GLN A 81 -2.90 -1.54 27.42
CA GLN A 81 -4.23 -1.87 27.97
C GLN A 81 -4.24 -3.21 28.70
N ILE A 82 -3.62 -4.25 28.12
CA ILE A 82 -3.51 -5.57 28.76
C ILE A 82 -2.66 -5.49 30.03
N SER A 83 -1.55 -4.74 30.00
CA SER A 83 -0.64 -4.59 31.13
C SER A 83 -1.28 -3.83 32.30
N ASN A 84 -2.14 -2.83 32.02
CA ASN A 84 -2.85 -2.04 33.02
C ASN A 84 -4.09 -2.75 33.61
N ASN A 85 -4.57 -3.82 32.98
CA ASN A 85 -5.72 -4.60 33.41
C ASN A 85 -5.36 -5.84 34.25
N ASN A 86 -4.07 -6.11 34.48
CA ASN A 86 -3.54 -7.16 35.36
C ASN A 86 -2.95 -6.56 36.64
#